data_AF-A0A9X1NQX0-F1
#
_entry.id   AF-A0A9X1NQX0-F1
#
_cell.length_a   1.000
_cell.length_b   1.000
_cell.length_c   1.000
_cell.angle_alpha   90.00
_cell.angle_beta   90.00
_cell.angle_gamma   90.00
#
_symmetry.space_group_name_H-M   'P 1'
#
loop_
_entity.id
_entity.type
_entity.pdbx_description
1 polymer ?
#
loop_
_entity_poly.entity_id
_entity_poly.type
_entity_poly.pdbx_seq_one_letter_code
_entity_poly.pdbx_strand_id
1 'polypeptide(L)'
;MSKDRTEIAAMADEYVLGLLEPAEARQVEAEMDRDPDLKAAIAASRDRFLPLDDTADPAVVGDDLWSRIDAALPVQGAASAETRRPTANDNSPGGRRWRATALAALAAAVLLAVALSFNLLRTVEPLVVAVLVNEAGEIQAIVEDFGNETAAVRLLADFTVPADKTIEVWTLPSPERGPVSLGLIEDARSVRLQGHAAAGSGLPLPRDSQLYELTLEPAGGSPTGRPTGVILAKGLARITR
;
A
#
# COMPACT_ATOMS: atom_id res chain seq x y z
N MET A 1 9.72 49.70 -17.94
CA MET A 1 9.86 50.49 -16.71
C MET A 1 9.10 49.74 -15.64
N SER A 2 9.76 49.24 -14.61
CA SER A 2 9.09 48.57 -13.50
C SER A 2 8.38 49.67 -12.70
N LYS A 3 7.06 49.81 -12.84
CA LYS A 3 6.26 50.67 -11.95
C LYS A 3 6.46 50.15 -10.52
N ASP A 4 6.57 51.03 -9.54
CA ASP A 4 6.73 50.60 -8.14
C ASP A 4 5.45 49.88 -7.69
N ARG A 5 5.58 48.84 -6.86
CA ARG A 5 4.44 47.99 -6.47
C ARG A 5 3.35 48.78 -5.74
N THR A 6 3.75 49.84 -5.04
CA THR A 6 2.84 50.78 -4.36
C THR A 6 2.05 51.63 -5.35
N GLU A 7 2.67 52.04 -6.46
CA GLU A 7 2.00 52.80 -7.53
C GLU A 7 0.98 51.93 -8.28
N ILE A 8 1.30 50.66 -8.52
CA ILE A 8 0.38 49.69 -9.14
C ILE A 8 -0.86 49.47 -8.26
N ALA A 9 -0.68 49.35 -6.94
CA ALA A 9 -1.80 49.18 -6.02
C ALA A 9 -2.71 50.42 -5.97
N ALA A 10 -2.14 51.62 -5.90
CA ALA A 10 -2.93 52.87 -5.90
C ALA A 10 -3.71 53.04 -7.21
N MET A 11 -3.07 52.79 -8.36
CA MET A 11 -3.71 52.83 -9.68
C MET A 11 -4.84 51.82 -9.81
N ALA A 12 -4.66 50.61 -9.26
CA ALA A 12 -5.70 49.57 -9.25
C ALA A 12 -6.93 50.02 -8.43
N ASP A 13 -6.72 50.71 -7.32
CA ASP A 13 -7.79 51.21 -6.45
C ASP A 13 -8.57 52.33 -7.12
N GLU A 14 -7.89 53.29 -7.73
CA GLU A 14 -8.50 54.36 -8.51
C GLU A 14 -9.29 53.81 -9.71
N TYR A 15 -8.75 52.81 -10.41
CA TYR A 15 -9.45 52.14 -11.50
C TYR A 15 -10.74 51.44 -11.03
N VAL A 16 -10.68 50.65 -9.94
CA VAL A 16 -11.83 49.89 -9.44
C VAL A 16 -12.92 50.81 -8.89
N LEU A 17 -12.55 51.91 -8.23
CA LEU A 17 -13.49 52.91 -7.74
C LEU A 17 -14.01 53.84 -8.84
N GLY A 18 -13.54 53.69 -10.09
CA GLY A 18 -13.96 54.52 -11.22
C GLY A 18 -13.49 55.97 -11.14
N LEU A 19 -12.36 56.23 -10.48
CA LEU A 19 -11.79 57.56 -10.27
C LEU A 19 -10.84 58.01 -11.40
N LEU A 20 -10.45 57.09 -12.30
CA LEU A 20 -9.57 57.39 -13.42
C LEU A 20 -10.30 58.09 -14.56
N GLU A 21 -9.58 58.94 -15.29
CA GLU A 21 -10.09 59.57 -16.50
C GLU A 21 -10.32 58.51 -17.61
N PRO A 22 -11.29 58.71 -18.54
CA PRO A 22 -11.63 57.70 -19.56
C PRO A 22 -10.48 57.30 -20.49
N ALA A 23 -9.44 58.15 -20.63
CA ALA A 23 -8.24 57.81 -21.39
C ALA A 23 -7.30 56.89 -20.60
N GLU A 24 -7.17 57.13 -19.30
CA GLU A 24 -6.32 56.37 -18.39
C GLU A 24 -6.92 55.00 -18.08
N ALA A 25 -8.24 54.92 -17.88
CA ALA A 25 -8.94 53.65 -17.71
C ALA A 25 -8.73 52.71 -18.92
N ARG A 26 -8.84 53.23 -20.15
CA ARG A 26 -8.56 52.46 -21.38
C ARG A 26 -7.10 52.03 -21.48
N GLN A 27 -6.17 52.85 -20.98
CA GLN A 27 -4.77 52.48 -20.93
C GLN A 27 -4.53 51.34 -19.93
N VAL A 28 -5.13 51.42 -18.73
CA VAL A 28 -5.08 50.35 -17.73
C VAL A 28 -5.66 49.05 -18.30
N GLU A 29 -6.82 49.10 -18.95
CA GLU A 29 -7.44 47.95 -19.62
C GLU A 29 -6.53 47.32 -20.68
N ALA A 30 -5.85 48.15 -21.50
CA ALA A 30 -4.91 47.66 -22.51
C ALA A 30 -3.61 47.09 -21.92
N GLU A 31 -3.18 47.58 -20.76
CA GLU A 31 -1.99 47.10 -20.03
C GLU A 31 -2.29 45.80 -19.25
N MET A 32 -3.50 45.63 -18.73
CA MET A 32 -3.94 44.45 -17.94
C MET A 32 -3.72 43.11 -18.65
N ASP A 33 -3.79 43.07 -19.98
CA ASP A 33 -3.57 41.85 -20.75
C ASP A 33 -2.09 41.42 -20.82
N ARG A 34 -1.16 42.35 -20.52
CA ARG A 34 0.28 42.15 -20.67
C ARG A 34 1.03 42.19 -19.33
N ASP A 35 0.44 42.77 -18.29
CA ASP A 35 1.03 42.90 -16.97
C ASP A 35 0.27 42.04 -15.92
N PRO A 36 0.84 40.90 -15.49
CA PRO A 36 0.19 40.02 -14.51
C PRO A 36 0.11 40.64 -13.12
N ASP A 37 1.03 41.53 -12.74
CA ASP A 37 1.06 42.15 -11.41
C ASP A 37 -0.03 43.22 -11.31
N LEU A 38 -0.22 44.03 -12.36
CA LEU A 38 -1.34 44.97 -12.46
C LEU A 38 -2.68 44.24 -12.41
N LYS A 39 -2.81 43.14 -13.15
CA LYS A 39 -4.04 42.32 -13.15
C LYS A 39 -4.35 41.75 -11.76
N ALA A 40 -3.33 41.26 -11.05
CA ALA A 40 -3.48 40.74 -9.69
C ALA A 40 -3.88 41.84 -8.69
N ALA A 41 -3.27 43.04 -8.81
CA ALA A 41 -3.61 44.19 -7.97
C ALA A 41 -5.07 44.64 -8.16
N ILE A 42 -5.54 44.69 -9.42
CA ILE A 42 -6.94 45.04 -9.74
C ILE A 42 -7.91 43.99 -9.20
N ALA A 43 -7.58 42.70 -9.31
CA ALA A 43 -8.40 41.64 -8.73
C ALA A 43 -8.51 41.77 -7.20
N ALA A 44 -7.38 41.96 -6.52
CA ALA A 44 -7.36 42.16 -5.06
C ALA A 44 -8.13 43.42 -4.62
N SER A 45 -8.06 44.49 -5.42
CA SER A 45 -8.80 45.73 -5.16
C SER A 45 -10.31 45.54 -5.31
N ARG A 46 -10.77 44.81 -6.35
CA ARG A 46 -12.17 44.42 -6.53
C ARG A 46 -12.69 43.61 -5.35
N ASP A 47 -11.96 42.58 -4.94
CA ASP A 47 -12.37 41.73 -3.80
C ASP A 47 -12.48 42.54 -2.50
N ARG A 48 -11.59 43.53 -2.29
CA ARG A 48 -11.61 44.38 -1.11
C ARG A 48 -12.80 45.35 -1.10
N PHE A 49 -13.23 45.85 -2.26
CA PHE A 49 -14.35 46.79 -2.37
C PHE A 49 -15.70 46.13 -2.62
N LEU A 50 -15.74 44.84 -2.96
CA LEU A 50 -16.97 44.07 -3.16
C LEU A 50 -18.01 44.22 -2.02
N PRO A 51 -17.62 44.24 -0.71
CA PRO A 51 -18.60 44.43 0.36
C PRO A 51 -19.35 45.78 0.32
N LEU A 52 -18.87 46.77 -0.43
CA LEU A 52 -19.59 48.03 -0.62
C LEU A 52 -20.82 47.83 -1.53
N ASP A 53 -20.74 46.95 -2.53
CA ASP A 53 -21.85 46.66 -3.43
C ASP A 53 -23.03 46.00 -2.69
N ASP A 54 -22.72 45.19 -1.66
CA ASP A 54 -23.73 44.56 -0.79
C ASP A 54 -24.53 45.58 0.04
N THR A 55 -24.06 46.83 0.16
CA THR A 55 -24.76 47.90 0.87
C THR A 55 -25.71 48.71 -0.01
N ALA A 56 -25.72 48.46 -1.33
CA ALA A 56 -26.57 49.19 -2.26
C ALA A 56 -28.02 48.67 -2.25
N ASP A 57 -28.98 49.58 -2.20
CA ASP A 57 -30.40 49.24 -2.34
C ASP A 57 -30.71 48.78 -3.78
N PRO A 58 -31.40 47.64 -3.98
CA PRO A 58 -31.78 47.19 -5.32
C PRO A 58 -32.65 48.20 -6.06
N ALA A 59 -32.18 48.66 -7.23
CA ALA A 59 -32.96 49.52 -8.10
C ALA A 59 -33.98 48.71 -8.92
N VAL A 60 -35.23 49.17 -8.96
CA VAL A 60 -36.26 48.57 -9.84
C VAL A 60 -35.92 48.92 -11.29
N VAL A 61 -35.73 47.90 -12.12
CA VAL A 61 -35.49 48.02 -13.56
C VAL A 61 -36.75 47.66 -14.35
N GLY A 62 -36.88 48.20 -15.57
CA GLY A 62 -38.01 47.85 -16.46
C GLY A 62 -37.92 46.41 -16.97
N ASP A 63 -39.07 45.78 -17.18
CA ASP A 63 -39.19 44.38 -17.64
C ASP A 63 -38.55 44.14 -19.01
N ASP A 64 -38.37 45.19 -19.82
CA ASP A 64 -37.76 45.15 -21.15
C ASP A 64 -36.21 45.17 -21.13
N LEU A 65 -35.59 45.53 -19.99
CA LEU A 65 -34.14 45.70 -19.89
C LEU A 65 -33.39 44.42 -20.28
N TRP A 66 -33.86 43.26 -19.78
CA TRP A 66 -33.23 41.98 -20.08
C TRP A 66 -33.30 41.63 -21.57
N SER A 67 -34.44 41.90 -22.22
CA SER A 67 -34.60 41.66 -23.65
C SER A 67 -33.69 42.57 -24.48
N ARG A 68 -33.49 43.83 -24.05
CA ARG A 68 -32.58 44.78 -24.71
C ARG A 68 -31.12 44.37 -24.55
N ILE A 69 -30.73 43.86 -23.38
CA ILE A 69 -29.37 43.33 -23.15
C ILE A 69 -29.13 42.14 -24.07
N ASP A 70 -30.04 41.16 -24.08
CA ASP A 70 -29.92 39.95 -24.91
C ASP A 70 -29.81 40.28 -26.41
N ALA A 71 -30.61 41.24 -26.89
CA ALA A 71 -30.55 41.71 -28.28
C ALA A 71 -29.29 42.53 -28.61
N ALA A 72 -28.65 43.16 -27.62
CA ALA A 72 -27.43 43.96 -27.81
C ALA A 72 -26.15 43.11 -27.71
N LEU A 73 -26.23 41.89 -27.17
CA LEU A 73 -25.10 40.99 -27.13
C LEU A 73 -24.70 40.57 -28.55
N PRO A 74 -23.39 40.55 -28.87
CA PRO A 74 -22.95 40.03 -30.15
C PRO A 74 -23.38 38.56 -30.27
N VAL A 75 -23.93 38.18 -31.43
CA VAL A 75 -24.28 36.79 -31.74
C VAL A 75 -23.00 35.95 -31.60
N GLN A 76 -22.94 35.09 -30.59
CA GLN A 76 -21.81 34.18 -30.30
C GLN A 76 -21.70 33.02 -31.32
N GLY A 77 -22.09 33.27 -32.57
CA GLY A 77 -22.20 32.31 -33.67
C GLY A 77 -21.21 32.53 -34.82
N ALA A 78 -20.37 33.56 -34.77
CA ALA A 78 -19.21 33.64 -35.64
C ALA A 78 -17.96 33.45 -34.77
N ALA A 79 -17.45 32.22 -34.75
CA ALA A 79 -16.11 31.96 -34.26
C ALA A 79 -15.15 32.79 -35.12
N SER A 80 -14.78 33.99 -34.64
CA SER A 80 -13.49 34.56 -35.00
C SER A 80 -12.47 33.48 -34.66
N ALA A 81 -11.70 33.06 -35.66
CA ALA A 81 -10.63 32.08 -35.54
C ALA A 81 -9.45 32.64 -34.74
N GLU A 82 -9.72 33.21 -33.57
CA GLU A 82 -8.73 33.46 -32.56
C GLU A 82 -8.41 32.14 -31.88
N THR A 83 -7.13 31.83 -31.88
CA THR A 83 -6.56 30.62 -31.32
C THR A 83 -7.02 30.51 -29.88
N ARG A 84 -7.95 29.58 -29.64
CA ARG A 84 -8.52 29.29 -28.31
C ARG A 84 -7.38 29.05 -27.33
N ARG A 85 -7.06 30.07 -26.52
CA ARG A 85 -6.13 29.92 -25.40
C ARG A 85 -6.80 28.96 -24.41
N PRO A 86 -6.13 27.86 -24.00
CA PRO A 86 -6.73 26.94 -23.04
C PRO A 86 -6.96 27.70 -21.74
N THR A 87 -8.20 27.68 -21.25
CA THR A 87 -8.50 28.18 -19.90
C THR A 87 -7.70 27.35 -18.89
N ALA A 88 -7.16 27.97 -17.84
CA ALA A 88 -6.31 27.30 -16.85
C ALA A 88 -6.97 26.10 -16.13
N ASN A 89 -8.28 25.93 -16.30
CA ASN A 89 -9.07 24.80 -15.80
C ASN A 89 -9.91 24.14 -16.91
N ASP A 90 -9.38 24.05 -18.14
CA ASP A 90 -10.03 23.29 -19.20
C ASP A 90 -9.78 21.78 -19.03
N ASN A 91 -10.73 21.06 -18.43
CA ASN A 91 -10.77 19.60 -18.41
C ASN A 91 -11.37 19.01 -19.71
N SER A 92 -11.27 19.72 -20.86
CA SER A 92 -11.71 19.23 -22.16
C SER A 92 -10.78 18.13 -22.73
N PRO A 93 -11.22 17.36 -23.73
CA PRO A 93 -11.01 15.92 -23.81
C PRO A 93 -9.68 15.52 -24.45
N GLY A 94 -8.58 15.73 -23.70
CA GLY A 94 -7.47 14.75 -23.65
C GLY A 94 -7.88 13.43 -22.97
N GLY A 95 -9.20 13.23 -22.81
CA GLY A 95 -9.88 12.37 -21.87
C GLY A 95 -9.68 10.87 -22.03
N ARG A 96 -8.93 10.45 -23.04
CA ARG A 96 -8.66 9.04 -23.28
C ARG A 96 -7.40 8.57 -22.56
N ARG A 97 -6.39 9.45 -22.40
CA ARG A 97 -5.11 9.07 -21.74
C ARG A 97 -5.24 9.03 -20.21
N TRP A 98 -5.93 9.99 -19.59
CA TRP A 98 -6.16 9.95 -18.14
C TRP A 98 -7.17 8.84 -17.76
N ARG A 99 -8.18 8.58 -18.61
CA ARG A 99 -9.09 7.43 -18.41
C ARG A 99 -8.38 6.09 -18.64
N ALA A 100 -7.50 5.99 -19.64
CA ALA A 100 -6.72 4.77 -19.86
C ALA A 100 -5.75 4.50 -18.71
N THR A 101 -5.09 5.53 -18.17
CA THR A 101 -4.22 5.38 -16.99
C THR A 101 -5.02 5.04 -15.73
N ALA A 102 -6.19 5.65 -15.52
CA ALA A 102 -7.09 5.29 -14.42
C ALA A 102 -7.59 3.84 -14.54
N LEU A 103 -8.00 3.41 -15.74
CA LEU A 103 -8.42 2.02 -15.98
C LEU A 103 -7.28 1.03 -15.83
N ALA A 104 -6.07 1.38 -16.29
CA ALA A 104 -4.88 0.55 -16.12
C ALA A 104 -4.49 0.43 -14.65
N ALA A 105 -4.53 1.53 -13.88
CA ALA A 105 -4.27 1.52 -12.45
C ALA A 105 -5.31 0.68 -11.69
N LEU A 106 -6.59 0.79 -12.05
CA LEU A 106 -7.65 -0.05 -11.46
C LEU A 106 -7.45 -1.53 -11.79
N ALA A 107 -7.13 -1.86 -13.06
CA ALA A 107 -6.84 -3.23 -13.46
C ALA A 107 -5.62 -3.79 -12.72
N ALA A 108 -4.55 -3.00 -12.57
CA ALA A 108 -3.36 -3.37 -11.80
C ALA A 108 -3.69 -3.58 -10.31
N ALA A 109 -4.52 -2.72 -9.71
CA ALA A 109 -4.97 -2.88 -8.33
C ALA A 109 -5.82 -4.14 -8.14
N VAL A 110 -6.72 -4.47 -9.07
CA VAL A 110 -7.49 -5.71 -9.05
C VAL A 110 -6.58 -6.93 -9.20
N LEU A 111 -5.63 -6.90 -10.15
CA LEU A 111 -4.65 -7.97 -10.32
C LEU A 111 -3.79 -8.17 -9.07
N LEU A 112 -3.35 -7.06 -8.45
CA LEU A 112 -2.59 -7.10 -7.21
C LEU A 112 -3.44 -7.66 -6.07
N ALA A 113 -4.70 -7.24 -5.93
CA ALA A 113 -5.62 -7.75 -4.92
C ALA A 113 -5.89 -9.25 -5.09
N VAL A 114 -6.08 -9.70 -6.34
CA VAL A 114 -6.25 -11.12 -6.68
C VAL A 114 -4.96 -11.91 -6.37
N ALA A 115 -3.80 -11.38 -6.76
CA ALA A 115 -2.50 -12.02 -6.49
C ALA A 115 -2.22 -12.12 -4.98
N LEU A 116 -2.45 -11.04 -4.23
CA LEU A 116 -2.35 -11.06 -2.77
C LEU A 116 -3.34 -12.04 -2.16
N SER A 117 -4.58 -12.07 -2.64
CA SER A 117 -5.59 -13.02 -2.17
C SER A 117 -5.13 -14.46 -2.39
N PHE A 118 -4.63 -14.79 -3.59
CA PHE A 118 -4.05 -16.11 -3.86
C PHE A 118 -2.80 -16.42 -3.04
N ASN A 119 -2.05 -15.42 -2.58
CA ASN A 119 -0.87 -15.63 -1.75
C ASN A 119 -1.24 -15.82 -0.26
N LEU A 120 -2.11 -14.97 0.28
CA LEU A 120 -2.56 -15.02 1.68
C LEU A 120 -3.50 -16.19 1.95
N LEU A 121 -4.36 -16.58 1.00
CA LEU A 121 -5.29 -17.69 1.17
C LEU A 121 -4.67 -19.06 0.83
N ARG A 122 -3.44 -19.11 0.30
CA ARG A 122 -2.72 -20.37 0.17
C ARG A 122 -2.18 -20.80 1.54
N THR A 123 -3.03 -21.47 2.30
CA THR A 123 -2.57 -22.34 3.38
C THR A 123 -1.88 -23.55 2.73
N VAL A 124 -0.55 -23.63 2.85
CA VAL A 124 0.16 -24.87 2.51
C VAL A 124 -0.26 -25.87 3.57
N GLU A 125 -1.02 -26.89 3.17
CA GLU A 125 -1.38 -27.99 4.06
C GLU A 125 -0.14 -28.88 4.27
N PRO A 126 0.11 -29.35 5.50
CA PRO A 126 1.22 -30.27 5.73
C PRO A 126 0.92 -31.59 5.02
N LEU A 127 1.91 -32.22 4.37
CA LEU A 127 1.72 -33.54 3.75
C LEU A 127 1.49 -34.62 4.82
N VAL A 128 2.16 -34.48 5.97
CA VAL A 128 1.99 -35.39 7.10
C VAL A 128 1.93 -34.65 8.42
N VAL A 129 1.22 -35.25 9.37
CA VAL A 129 1.19 -34.83 10.77
C VAL A 129 1.62 -36.01 11.65
N ALA A 130 2.57 -35.77 12.56
CA ALA A 130 2.96 -36.72 13.59
C ALA A 130 2.61 -36.16 14.96
N VAL A 131 1.83 -36.94 15.73
CA VAL A 131 1.55 -36.64 17.14
C VAL A 131 2.58 -37.39 17.97
N LEU A 132 3.40 -36.66 18.71
CA LEU A 132 4.48 -37.22 19.50
C LEU A 132 4.03 -37.42 20.94
N VAL A 133 4.23 -38.63 21.45
CA VAL A 133 3.87 -39.03 22.82
C VAL A 133 5.11 -39.42 23.62
N ASN A 134 5.08 -39.20 24.93
CA ASN A 134 6.09 -39.71 25.85
C ASN A 134 5.89 -41.21 26.14
N GLU A 135 6.72 -41.79 26.99
CA GLU A 135 6.60 -43.20 27.39
C GLU A 135 5.28 -43.52 28.12
N ALA A 136 4.67 -42.54 28.80
CA ALA A 136 3.38 -42.67 29.45
C ALA A 136 2.19 -42.59 28.47
N GLY A 137 2.43 -42.29 27.19
CA GLY A 137 1.40 -42.12 26.17
C GLY A 137 0.75 -40.74 26.15
N GLU A 138 1.29 -39.77 26.89
CA GLU A 138 0.79 -38.40 26.92
C GLU A 138 1.31 -37.62 25.71
N ILE A 139 0.45 -36.80 25.10
CA ILE A 139 0.81 -35.98 23.95
C ILE A 139 1.75 -34.85 24.38
N GLN A 140 2.93 -34.79 23.77
CA GLN A 140 3.98 -33.82 24.09
C GLN A 140 4.16 -32.78 22.99
N ALA A 141 3.98 -33.16 21.73
CA ALA A 141 4.20 -32.26 20.59
C ALA A 141 3.44 -32.72 19.33
N ILE A 142 3.30 -31.80 18.39
CA ILE A 142 2.81 -32.08 17.03
C ILE A 142 3.88 -31.61 16.04
N VAL A 143 4.22 -32.46 15.08
CA VAL A 143 5.08 -32.14 13.93
C VAL A 143 4.23 -32.14 12.68
N GLU A 144 4.28 -31.04 11.93
CA GLU A 144 3.62 -30.84 10.64
C GLU A 144 4.72 -30.70 9.58
N ASP A 145 4.88 -31.67 8.69
CA ASP A 145 5.87 -31.62 7.61
C ASP A 145 5.17 -31.33 6.28
N PHE A 146 5.60 -30.26 5.62
CA PHE A 146 5.00 -29.71 4.41
C PHE A 146 5.67 -30.23 3.12
N GLY A 147 6.69 -31.10 3.22
CA GLY A 147 7.38 -31.69 2.08
C GLY A 147 8.12 -30.69 1.17
N ASN A 148 8.23 -29.44 1.59
CA ASN A 148 8.87 -28.33 0.87
C ASN A 148 10.04 -27.74 1.68
N GLU A 149 10.81 -28.60 2.34
CA GLU A 149 11.95 -28.23 3.21
C GLU A 149 11.58 -27.45 4.47
N THR A 150 10.28 -27.39 4.78
CA THR A 150 9.75 -26.77 5.99
C THR A 150 9.01 -27.81 6.82
N ALA A 151 9.30 -27.84 8.12
CA ALA A 151 8.49 -28.52 9.13
C ALA A 151 8.11 -27.54 10.23
N ALA A 152 6.89 -27.64 10.75
CA ALA A 152 6.47 -26.89 11.93
C ALA A 152 6.37 -27.85 13.12
N VAL A 153 6.93 -27.44 14.25
CA VAL A 153 6.88 -28.22 15.49
C VAL A 153 6.21 -27.37 16.55
N ARG A 154 5.14 -27.89 17.13
CA ARG A 154 4.42 -27.26 18.24
C ARG A 154 4.54 -28.13 19.47
N LEU A 155 5.20 -27.60 20.49
CA LEU A 155 5.28 -28.25 21.80
C LEU A 155 3.97 -28.00 22.54
N LEU A 156 3.37 -29.06 23.06
CA LEU A 156 2.11 -29.02 23.80
C LEU A 156 2.33 -29.19 25.31
N ALA A 157 3.52 -29.64 25.71
CA ALA A 157 3.96 -29.72 27.08
C ALA A 157 5.17 -28.80 27.31
N ASP A 158 5.31 -28.33 28.54
CA ASP A 158 6.47 -27.56 28.97
C ASP A 158 7.64 -28.50 29.29
N PHE A 159 8.74 -28.34 28.56
CA PHE A 159 9.98 -29.05 28.84
C PHE A 159 10.90 -28.16 29.66
N THR A 160 11.37 -28.67 30.81
CA THR A 160 12.48 -28.03 31.53
C THR A 160 13.78 -28.44 30.87
N VAL A 161 14.31 -27.59 30.00
CA VAL A 161 15.57 -27.82 29.28
C VAL A 161 16.73 -27.19 30.08
N PRO A 162 17.72 -27.98 30.54
CA PRO A 162 18.92 -27.44 31.17
C PRO A 162 19.69 -26.49 30.24
N ALA A 163 20.39 -25.50 30.81
CA ALA A 163 21.11 -24.48 30.04
C ALA A 163 22.23 -25.04 29.13
N ASP A 164 22.74 -26.24 29.43
CA ASP A 164 23.74 -26.97 28.66
C ASP A 164 23.14 -27.95 27.64
N LYS A 165 21.82 -27.89 27.43
CA LYS A 165 21.08 -28.80 26.55
C LYS A 165 20.13 -28.07 25.62
N THR A 166 19.69 -28.77 24.58
CA THR A 166 18.68 -28.30 23.65
C THR A 166 17.78 -29.46 23.22
N ILE A 167 16.58 -29.15 22.73
CA ILE A 167 15.72 -30.15 22.12
C ILE A 167 16.03 -30.18 20.62
N GLU A 168 16.35 -31.36 20.10
CA GLU A 168 16.53 -31.60 18.68
C GLU A 168 15.40 -32.47 18.14
N VAL A 169 14.91 -32.11 16.96
CA VAL A 169 13.82 -32.80 16.28
C VAL A 169 14.40 -33.66 15.17
N TRP A 170 13.99 -34.93 15.12
CA TRP A 170 14.49 -35.88 14.15
C TRP A 170 13.36 -36.53 13.37
N THR A 171 13.71 -37.02 12.19
CA THR A 171 12.87 -37.91 11.40
C THR A 171 13.67 -39.10 10.88
N LEU A 172 13.01 -40.23 10.64
CA LEU A 172 13.62 -41.44 10.08
C LEU A 172 12.95 -41.81 8.75
N PRO A 173 13.44 -41.31 7.61
CA PRO A 173 12.80 -41.52 6.30
C PRO A 173 12.83 -42.98 5.85
N SER A 174 13.91 -43.69 6.18
CA SER A 174 14.03 -45.13 5.99
C SER A 174 15.17 -45.70 6.86
N PRO A 175 15.14 -46.99 7.21
CA PRO A 175 16.22 -47.64 7.96
C PRO A 175 17.60 -47.52 7.31
N GLU A 176 17.66 -47.49 5.97
CA GLU A 176 18.90 -47.42 5.19
C GLU A 176 19.51 -46.02 5.19
N ARG A 177 18.68 -44.97 5.15
CA ARG A 177 19.14 -43.58 5.25
C ARG A 177 19.51 -43.23 6.68
N GLY A 178 18.82 -43.80 7.66
CA GLY A 178 19.00 -43.45 9.07
C GLY A 178 18.33 -42.12 9.45
N PRO A 179 18.47 -41.71 10.72
CA PRO A 179 17.82 -40.52 11.24
C PRO A 179 18.41 -39.25 10.63
N VAL A 180 17.55 -38.27 10.39
CA VAL A 180 17.87 -36.97 9.82
C VAL A 180 17.36 -35.90 10.78
N SER A 181 18.24 -34.98 11.18
CA SER A 181 17.84 -33.83 12.00
C SER A 181 16.98 -32.88 11.19
N LEU A 182 15.86 -32.46 11.77
CA LEU A 182 15.03 -31.37 11.27
C LEU A 182 15.47 -30.02 11.83
N GLY A 183 16.16 -30.03 12.99
CA GLY A 183 16.73 -28.85 13.62
C GLY A 183 16.45 -28.75 15.12
N LEU A 184 16.93 -27.65 15.72
CA LEU A 184 16.91 -27.38 17.16
C LEU A 184 15.71 -26.50 17.56
N ILE A 185 15.24 -26.65 18.79
CA ILE A 185 14.22 -25.80 19.41
C ILE A 185 14.89 -24.93 20.47
N GLU A 186 15.06 -23.64 20.15
CA GLU A 186 15.77 -22.69 21.03
C GLU A 186 14.86 -22.02 22.07
N ASP A 187 13.61 -21.67 21.71
CA ASP A 187 12.67 -20.98 22.60
C ASP A 187 11.23 -21.51 22.44
N ALA A 188 10.60 -21.88 23.57
CA ALA A 188 9.46 -22.77 23.62
C ALA A 188 8.11 -22.11 23.26
N ARG A 189 7.49 -22.67 22.21
CA ARG A 189 6.05 -23.04 22.09
C ARG A 189 5.75 -23.54 20.67
N SER A 190 6.37 -22.93 19.68
CA SER A 190 6.28 -23.36 18.27
C SER A 190 7.48 -22.87 17.48
N VAL A 191 8.14 -23.77 16.75
CA VAL A 191 9.28 -23.46 15.87
C VAL A 191 8.97 -23.92 14.46
N ARG A 192 9.21 -23.05 13.48
CA ARG A 192 9.27 -23.44 12.08
C ARG A 192 10.72 -23.80 11.77
N LEU A 193 10.95 -25.09 11.57
CA LEU A 193 12.22 -25.64 11.16
C LEU A 193 12.29 -25.54 9.64
N GLN A 194 13.17 -24.68 9.17
CA GLN A 194 13.64 -24.72 7.79
C GLN A 194 14.84 -25.65 7.78
N GLY A 195 14.90 -26.59 6.83
CA GLY A 195 15.96 -27.58 6.79
C GLY A 195 17.34 -26.96 6.91
N HIS A 196 17.92 -27.00 8.11
CA HIS A 196 19.30 -26.61 8.33
C HIS A 196 20.11 -27.85 8.05
N ALA A 197 20.46 -28.00 6.77
CA ALA A 197 21.15 -29.15 6.27
C ALA A 197 22.57 -29.19 6.85
N ALA A 198 22.72 -29.79 8.05
CA ALA A 198 23.96 -30.42 8.47
C ALA A 198 24.42 -31.52 7.46
N ALA A 199 23.59 -31.84 6.46
CA ALA A 199 23.81 -32.84 5.41
C ALA A 199 23.62 -32.33 3.96
N GLY A 200 23.70 -31.02 3.69
CA GLY A 200 23.79 -30.45 2.32
C GLY A 200 22.65 -30.74 1.32
N SER A 201 21.55 -31.34 1.77
CA SER A 201 20.33 -31.58 0.98
C SER A 201 19.13 -31.26 1.87
N GLY A 202 18.08 -30.67 1.31
CA GLY A 202 16.88 -30.25 2.05
C GLY A 202 16.20 -31.38 2.84
N LEU A 203 15.13 -31.04 3.58
CA LEU A 203 14.41 -32.05 4.36
C LEU A 203 13.93 -33.21 3.47
N PRO A 204 14.02 -34.46 3.96
CA PRO A 204 13.55 -35.62 3.21
C PRO A 204 12.04 -35.53 2.97
N LEU A 205 11.57 -36.01 1.81
CA LEU A 205 10.14 -36.04 1.51
C LEU A 205 9.41 -36.92 2.55
N PRO A 206 8.43 -36.37 3.30
CA PRO A 206 7.71 -37.11 4.33
C PRO A 206 6.87 -38.24 3.74
N ARG A 207 6.75 -39.33 4.50
CA ARG A 207 5.97 -40.52 4.14
C ARG A 207 4.99 -40.89 5.24
N ASP A 208 3.95 -41.64 4.87
CA ASP A 208 3.08 -42.24 5.87
C ASP A 208 3.88 -43.18 6.79
N SER A 209 3.52 -43.18 8.07
CA SER A 209 4.15 -44.01 9.09
C SER A 209 5.66 -43.78 9.25
N GLN A 210 6.17 -42.61 8.83
CA GLN A 210 7.53 -42.16 9.11
C GLN A 210 7.68 -41.79 10.59
N LEU A 211 8.76 -42.21 11.22
CA LEU A 211 9.02 -41.91 12.63
C LEU A 211 9.56 -40.49 12.80
N TYR A 212 9.01 -39.79 13.77
CA TYR A 212 9.50 -38.50 14.26
C TYR A 212 9.76 -38.60 15.76
N GLU A 213 10.79 -37.92 16.24
CA GLU A 213 11.18 -37.94 17.64
C GLU A 213 11.78 -36.61 18.11
N LEU A 214 11.61 -36.33 19.39
CA LEU A 214 12.26 -35.26 20.12
C LEU A 214 13.32 -35.87 21.03
N THR A 215 14.55 -35.39 20.95
CA THR A 215 15.62 -35.79 21.87
C THR A 215 16.19 -34.60 22.61
N LEU A 216 16.66 -34.84 23.83
CA LEU A 216 17.35 -33.85 24.65
C LEU A 216 18.86 -34.00 24.47
N GLU A 217 19.41 -33.18 23.58
CA GLU A 217 20.81 -33.21 23.14
C GLU A 217 21.68 -32.20 23.91
N PRO A 218 23.02 -32.28 23.83
CA PRO A 218 23.90 -31.22 24.31
C PRO A 218 23.61 -29.88 23.62
N ALA A 219 24.03 -28.78 24.24
CA ALA A 219 23.95 -27.45 23.63
C ALA A 219 24.58 -27.46 22.22
N GLY A 220 23.83 -26.98 21.22
CA GLY A 220 24.22 -27.02 19.81
C GLY A 220 23.77 -28.28 19.03
N GLY A 221 23.09 -29.24 19.70
CA GLY A 221 22.55 -30.45 19.07
C GLY A 221 23.48 -31.65 19.16
N SER A 222 23.13 -32.72 18.44
CA SER A 222 23.91 -33.96 18.43
C SER A 222 25.26 -33.77 17.74
N PRO A 223 26.37 -34.17 18.40
CA PRO A 223 27.71 -34.10 17.81
C PRO A 223 27.96 -35.16 16.73
N THR A 224 27.09 -36.17 16.60
CA THR A 224 27.31 -37.31 15.70
C THR A 224 26.45 -37.27 14.43
N GLY A 225 25.55 -36.29 14.32
CA GLY A 225 24.54 -36.26 13.26
C GLY A 225 23.50 -37.38 13.38
N ARG A 226 23.39 -38.00 14.56
CA ARG A 226 22.38 -39.00 14.92
C ARG A 226 21.86 -38.72 16.33
N PRO A 227 20.65 -39.11 16.71
CA PRO A 227 20.15 -38.89 18.07
C PRO A 227 21.10 -39.50 19.12
N THR A 228 21.59 -38.69 20.06
CA THR A 228 22.47 -39.13 21.17
C THR A 228 21.85 -38.92 22.55
N GLY A 229 20.85 -38.05 22.62
CA GLY A 229 20.14 -37.66 23.83
C GLY A 229 19.05 -38.64 24.25
N VAL A 230 18.44 -38.35 25.40
CA VAL A 230 17.25 -39.07 25.84
C VAL A 230 16.06 -38.72 24.95
N ILE A 231 15.26 -39.72 24.59
CA ILE A 231 14.04 -39.50 23.81
C ILE A 231 12.96 -38.94 24.75
N LEU A 232 12.48 -37.74 24.44
CA LEU A 232 11.42 -37.06 25.17
C LEU A 232 10.04 -37.48 24.68
N ALA A 233 9.88 -37.59 23.36
CA ALA A 233 8.64 -37.98 22.72
C ALA A 233 8.90 -38.57 21.33
N LYS A 234 8.01 -39.46 20.88
CA LYS A 234 8.06 -40.03 19.53
C LYS A 234 6.68 -40.33 18.99
N GLY A 235 6.57 -40.42 17.66
CA GLY A 235 5.31 -40.68 17.00
C GLY A 235 5.48 -41.04 15.53
N LEU A 236 4.47 -41.69 14.97
CA LEU A 236 4.43 -42.01 13.54
C LEU A 236 3.57 -40.98 12.82
N ALA A 237 4.09 -40.49 11.70
CA ALA A 237 3.37 -39.60 10.81
C ALA A 237 2.15 -40.28 10.17
N ARG A 238 1.15 -39.46 9.88
CA ARG A 238 0.00 -39.81 9.05
C ARG A 238 -0.18 -38.78 7.96
N ILE A 239 -0.43 -39.25 6.74
CA ILE A 239 -0.79 -38.37 5.62
C ILE A 239 -2.10 -37.65 5.94
N THR A 240 -2.14 -36.35 5.69
CA THR A 240 -3.37 -35.55 5.75
C THR A 240 -4.24 -35.87 4.53
N ARG A 241 -5.53 -36.12 4.74
CA ARG A 241 -6.50 -36.37 3.65
C ARG A 241 -7.22 -35.11 3.24
#